data_AF-A0A955VE84-F1
#
_entry.id   AF-A0A955VE84-F1
#
_cell.length_a   1.000
_cell.length_b   1.000
_cell.length_c   1.000
_cell.angle_alpha   90.00
_cell.angle_beta   90.00
_cell.angle_gamma   90.00
#
_symmetry.space_group_name_H-M   'P 1'
#
loop_
_entity.id
_entity.type
_entity.pdbx_description
1 polymer ?
#
loop_
_entity_poly.entity_id
_entity_poly.type
_entity_poly.pdbx_seq_one_letter_code
_entity_poly.pdbx_strand_id
1 'polypeptide(L)'
;NSVVEGFWGPPTVLPMEDRLYVVYQLGGPSQIAAFDFTGKPVEGPTAEPVTANGGLVPLAKNDVLFVTRSFVAPTAYFRYDAAAGTTTKTALANEASFDLSDVEVRREMATSKDGTKVPVNILVPKGFAQDGT
;
A
#
# COMPACT_ATOMS: atom_id res chain seq x y z
N ASN A 1 -13.05 -3.99 4.94
CA ASN A 1 -11.71 -4.33 4.43
C ASN A 1 -11.66 -5.83 4.20
N SER A 2 -11.24 -6.26 3.02
CA SER A 2 -11.06 -7.68 2.70
C SER A 2 -9.59 -8.03 2.78
N VAL A 3 -9.25 -9.24 3.24
CA VAL A 3 -7.88 -9.76 3.11
C VAL A 3 -7.64 -10.02 1.62
N VAL A 4 -6.47 -9.65 1.12
CA VAL A 4 -6.08 -10.02 -0.25
C VAL A 4 -5.84 -11.52 -0.28
N GLU A 5 -6.49 -12.26 -1.17
CA GLU A 5 -6.19 -13.67 -1.37
C GLU A 5 -5.21 -13.84 -2.53
N GLY A 6 -4.06 -14.47 -2.25
CA GLY A 6 -3.05 -14.81 -3.25
C GLY A 6 -2.70 -16.28 -3.15
N PHE A 7 -3.34 -17.13 -3.97
CA PHE A 7 -3.10 -18.58 -3.94
C PHE A 7 -1.75 -19.02 -4.52
N TRP A 8 -1.16 -18.20 -5.39
CA TRP A 8 0.12 -18.47 -6.08
C TRP A 8 1.15 -17.33 -5.93
N GLY A 9 0.87 -16.35 -5.07
CA GLY A 9 1.68 -15.16 -4.87
C GLY A 9 2.39 -15.11 -3.51
N PRO A 10 3.13 -14.03 -3.24
CA PRO A 10 3.69 -13.76 -1.92
C PRO A 10 2.59 -13.80 -0.84
N PRO A 11 2.92 -14.22 0.40
CA PRO A 11 1.94 -14.38 1.45
C PRO A 11 1.24 -13.05 1.74
N THR A 12 -0.08 -13.12 1.92
CA THR A 12 -0.92 -11.98 2.30
C THR A 12 -1.24 -11.97 3.80
N VAL A 13 -0.95 -13.08 4.48
CA VAL A 13 -0.86 -13.20 5.93
C VAL A 13 0.52 -13.78 6.25
N LEU A 14 1.33 -13.04 7.00
CA LEU A 14 2.69 -13.43 7.37
C LEU A 14 2.83 -13.46 8.90
N PRO A 15 2.90 -14.65 9.52
CA PRO A 15 3.27 -14.76 10.92
C PRO A 15 4.76 -14.51 11.16
N MET A 16 5.07 -13.79 12.23
CA MET A 16 6.42 -13.53 12.74
C MET A 16 6.55 -14.06 14.18
N GLU A 17 7.54 -13.58 14.96
CA GLU A 17 7.76 -14.07 16.33
C GLU A 17 6.61 -13.73 17.29
N ASP A 18 6.06 -12.51 17.23
CA ASP A 18 5.02 -12.04 18.16
C ASP A 18 3.77 -11.44 17.48
N ARG A 19 3.73 -11.41 16.15
CA ARG A 19 2.69 -10.72 15.39
C ARG A 19 2.39 -11.35 14.04
N LEU A 20 1.27 -10.93 13.47
CA LEU A 20 0.82 -11.21 12.11
C LEU A 20 0.86 -9.91 11.30
N TYR A 21 1.49 -9.94 10.13
CA TYR A 21 1.27 -8.93 9.10
C TYR A 21 0.20 -9.40 8.13
N VAL A 22 -0.80 -8.56 7.88
CA VAL A 22 -1.95 -8.87 7.02
C VAL A 22 -2.11 -7.80 5.96
N VAL A 23 -2.15 -8.22 4.70
CA VAL A 23 -2.42 -7.33 3.56
C VAL A 23 -3.93 -7.24 3.34
N TYR A 24 -4.48 -6.05 3.59
CA TYR A 24 -5.87 -5.72 3.34
C TYR A 24 -6.04 -4.94 2.03
N GLN A 25 -7.14 -5.19 1.32
CA GLN A 25 -7.62 -4.35 0.24
C GLN A 25 -8.69 -3.37 0.74
N LEU A 26 -8.48 -2.08 0.45
CA LEU A 26 -9.30 -0.94 0.86
C LEU A 26 -10.08 -0.39 -0.34
N GLY A 27 -10.66 -1.28 -1.15
CA GLY A 27 -11.40 -0.91 -2.37
C GLY A 27 -10.50 -0.48 -3.54
N GLY A 28 -9.25 -0.94 -3.58
CA GLY A 28 -8.28 -0.64 -4.65
C GLY A 28 -6.87 -0.53 -4.08
N PRO A 29 -6.58 0.51 -3.27
CA PRO A 29 -5.37 0.56 -2.47
C PRO A 29 -5.28 -0.64 -1.53
N SER A 30 -4.07 -1.01 -1.15
CA SER A 30 -3.86 -2.02 -0.11
C SER A 30 -3.02 -1.47 1.03
N GLN A 31 -3.23 -2.02 2.22
CA GLN A 31 -2.53 -1.66 3.44
C GLN A 31 -1.98 -2.92 4.10
N ILE A 32 -0.81 -2.83 4.70
CA ILE A 32 -0.27 -3.87 5.58
C ILE A 32 -0.62 -3.46 7.01
N ALA A 33 -1.41 -4.27 7.70
CA ALA A 33 -1.74 -4.08 9.11
C ALA A 33 -1.02 -5.14 9.95
N ALA A 34 -0.71 -4.80 11.20
CA ALA A 34 -0.07 -5.71 12.14
C ALA A 34 -0.98 -6.00 13.34
N PHE A 35 -0.97 -7.25 13.80
CA PHE A 35 -1.74 -7.69 14.97
C PHE A 35 -0.91 -8.63 15.82
N ASP A 36 -1.07 -8.60 17.14
CA ASP A 36 -0.56 -9.70 17.98
C ASP A 36 -1.40 -10.98 17.78
N PHE A 37 -0.98 -12.09 18.37
CA PHE A 37 -1.69 -13.37 18.26
C PHE A 37 -3.05 -13.42 18.97
N THR A 38 -3.41 -12.39 19.74
CA THR A 38 -4.76 -12.23 20.29
C THR A 38 -5.70 -11.48 19.33
N GLY A 39 -5.17 -11.00 18.19
CA GLY A 39 -5.89 -10.19 17.22
C GLY A 39 -5.93 -8.70 17.57
N LYS A 40 -5.18 -8.25 18.58
CA LYS A 40 -5.09 -6.84 18.93
C LYS A 40 -4.21 -6.12 17.91
N PRO A 41 -4.63 -4.98 17.34
CA PRO A 41 -3.78 -4.18 16.47
C PRO A 41 -2.50 -3.74 17.19
N VAL A 42 -1.38 -3.88 16.50
CA VAL A 42 -0.07 -3.37 16.92
C VAL A 42 0.51 -2.49 15.80
N GLU A 43 1.62 -1.81 16.08
CA GLU A 43 2.28 -0.98 15.09
C GLU A 43 2.80 -1.82 13.92
N GLY A 44 2.53 -1.35 12.70
CA GLY A 44 2.89 -2.02 11.46
C GLY A 44 3.44 -1.04 10.42
N PRO A 45 3.78 -1.54 9.22
CA PRO A 45 4.33 -0.71 8.16
C PRO A 45 3.40 0.44 7.78
N THR A 46 3.98 1.60 7.52
CA THR A 46 3.27 2.75 6.96
C THR A 46 3.50 2.81 5.45
N ALA A 47 2.51 3.31 4.71
CA ALA A 47 2.62 3.49 3.27
C ALA A 47 1.90 4.77 2.85
N GLU A 48 2.37 5.36 1.75
CA GLU A 48 1.73 6.52 1.14
C GLU A 48 0.28 6.19 0.74
N PRO A 49 -0.64 7.18 0.77
CA PRO A 49 -2.00 7.01 0.30
C PRO A 49 -2.07 6.51 -1.15
N VAL A 50 -3.12 5.75 -1.49
CA VAL A 50 -3.41 5.29 -2.86
C VAL A 50 -2.24 4.47 -3.47
N THR A 51 -1.66 3.58 -2.67
CA THR A 51 -0.63 2.64 -3.10
C THR A 51 -1.11 1.19 -3.03
N ALA A 52 -0.44 0.33 -3.79
CA ALA A 52 -0.57 -1.11 -3.69
C ALA A 52 0.66 -1.67 -2.96
N ASN A 53 0.43 -2.18 -1.76
CA ASN A 53 1.39 -2.79 -0.85
C ASN A 53 1.20 -4.32 -0.80
N GLY A 54 2.30 -5.06 -0.76
CA GLY A 54 2.28 -6.52 -0.65
C GLY A 54 3.70 -7.09 -0.79
N GLY A 55 3.82 -8.34 -1.25
CA GLY A 55 5.13 -8.96 -1.44
C GLY A 55 5.91 -9.09 -0.12
N LEU A 56 5.23 -9.52 0.95
CA LEU A 56 5.82 -9.61 2.28
C LEU A 56 6.96 -10.63 2.28
N VAL A 57 8.13 -10.21 2.73
CA VAL A 57 9.30 -11.06 2.93
C VAL A 57 9.76 -10.91 4.39
N PRO A 58 9.76 -12.00 5.17
CA PRO A 58 10.20 -11.95 6.55
C PRO A 58 11.70 -11.63 6.62
N LEU A 59 12.08 -10.76 7.54
CA LEU A 59 13.46 -10.52 7.94
C LEU A 59 13.66 -11.00 9.38
N ALA A 60 14.76 -10.62 10.02
CA ALA A 60 15.04 -11.01 11.40
C ALA A 60 13.96 -10.48 12.37
N LYS A 61 13.59 -11.31 13.35
CA LYS A 61 12.60 -11.01 14.39
C LYS A 61 11.23 -10.70 13.78
N ASN A 62 10.79 -9.44 13.88
CA ASN A 62 9.50 -8.97 13.38
C ASN A 62 9.66 -8.00 12.21
N ASP A 63 10.87 -7.79 11.70
CA ASP A 63 11.10 -6.91 10.57
C ASP A 63 10.53 -7.55 9.29
N VAL A 64 10.04 -6.69 8.40
CA VAL A 64 9.47 -7.15 7.12
C VAL A 64 9.92 -6.25 5.99
N LEU A 65 10.32 -6.87 4.88
CA LEU A 65 10.47 -6.20 3.60
C LEU A 65 9.17 -6.35 2.82
N PHE A 66 8.72 -5.28 2.17
CA PHE A 66 7.52 -5.30 1.34
C PHE A 66 7.70 -4.40 0.13
N VAL A 67 6.94 -4.68 -0.93
CA VAL A 67 6.94 -3.86 -2.15
C VAL A 67 5.76 -2.91 -2.15
N THR A 68 6.02 -1.66 -2.51
CA THR A 68 5.00 -0.63 -2.74
C THR A 68 5.01 -0.26 -4.21
N ARG A 69 3.82 -0.20 -4.81
CA ARG A 69 3.57 0.28 -6.16
C ARG A 69 2.63 1.47 -6.10
N SER A 70 2.88 2.46 -6.95
CA SER A 70 2.07 3.67 -7.04
C SER A 70 1.89 4.08 -8.51
N PHE A 71 1.05 5.08 -8.76
CA PHE A 71 0.86 5.64 -10.10
C PHE A 71 1.95 6.64 -10.50
N VAL A 72 2.52 7.37 -9.53
CA VAL A 72 3.41 8.54 -9.79
C VAL A 72 4.85 8.32 -9.34
N ALA A 73 5.12 7.26 -8.56
CA ALA A 73 6.46 6.87 -8.14
C ALA A 73 6.77 5.43 -8.57
N PRO A 74 8.01 5.14 -8.99
CA PRO A 74 8.45 3.80 -9.36
C PRO A 74 8.25 2.78 -8.24
N THR A 75 8.08 1.52 -8.62
CA THR A 75 8.02 0.40 -7.67
C THR A 75 9.29 0.36 -6.82
N ALA A 76 9.13 0.26 -5.51
CA ALA A 76 10.26 0.17 -4.58
C ALA A 76 9.95 -0.78 -3.44
N TYR A 77 11.01 -1.36 -2.88
CA TYR A 77 10.93 -2.13 -1.65
C TYR A 77 11.20 -1.22 -0.45
N PHE A 78 10.41 -1.44 0.59
CA PHE A 78 10.49 -0.77 1.88
C PHE A 78 10.75 -1.80 2.96
N ARG A 79 11.54 -1.42 3.97
CA ARG A 79 11.74 -2.20 5.19
C ARG A 79 10.98 -1.54 6.32
N TYR A 80 10.21 -2.34 7.04
CA TYR A 80 9.69 -1.99 8.34
C TYR A 80 10.56 -2.60 9.43
N ASP A 81 11.17 -1.75 10.26
CA ASP A 81 11.85 -2.14 11.50
C ASP A 81 10.84 -2.13 12.64
N ALA A 82 10.51 -3.32 13.13
CA ALA A 82 9.44 -3.49 14.11
C ALA A 82 9.85 -3.08 15.53
N ALA A 83 11.16 -3.02 15.82
CA ALA A 83 11.66 -2.56 17.11
C ALA A 83 11.67 -1.03 17.18
N ALA A 84 11.99 -0.36 16.07
CA ALA A 84 11.99 1.09 15.95
C ALA A 84 10.62 1.68 15.55
N GLY A 85 9.69 0.87 15.02
CA GLY A 85 8.41 1.34 14.50
C GLY A 85 8.54 2.15 13.20
N THR A 86 9.62 1.95 12.43
CA THR A 86 9.93 2.81 11.29
C THR A 86 9.86 2.08 9.96
N THR A 87 9.30 2.75 8.95
CA THR A 87 9.28 2.26 7.58
C THR A 87 10.22 3.09 6.73
N THR A 88 11.17 2.45 6.06
CA THR A 88 12.20 3.13 5.26
C THR A 88 12.28 2.55 3.85
N LYS A 89 12.31 3.42 2.84
CA LYS A 89 12.56 3.03 1.44
C LYS A 89 13.99 2.48 1.30
N THR A 90 14.14 1.35 0.64
CA THR A 90 15.44 0.74 0.39
C THR A 90 16.02 1.17 -0.97
N ALA A 91 17.28 0.81 -1.22
CA ALA A 91 17.91 0.98 -2.53
C ALA A 91 17.37 0.00 -3.59
N LEU A 92 16.59 -1.02 -3.21
CA LEU A 92 15.90 -1.91 -4.14
C LEU A 92 14.66 -1.20 -4.68
N ALA A 93 14.88 -0.35 -5.69
CA ALA A 93 13.84 0.42 -6.35
C ALA A 93 14.08 0.44 -7.85
N ASN A 94 12.99 0.51 -8.61
CA ASN A 94 13.08 0.77 -10.05
C ASN A 94 13.46 2.23 -10.26
N GLU A 95 14.19 2.48 -11.35
CA GLU A 95 14.45 3.84 -11.82
C GLU A 95 13.20 4.43 -12.45
N ALA A 96 13.05 5.75 -12.33
CA ALA A 96 11.98 6.47 -12.99
C ALA A 96 12.31 6.59 -14.48
N SER A 97 11.41 6.13 -15.35
CA SER A 97 11.56 6.32 -16.80
C SER A 97 11.15 7.72 -17.25
N PHE A 98 10.43 8.47 -16.42
CA PHE A 98 9.92 9.83 -16.65
C PHE A 98 9.60 10.48 -15.31
N ASP A 99 9.65 11.82 -15.26
CA ASP A 99 9.31 12.61 -14.06
C ASP A 99 7.78 12.82 -13.99
N LEU A 100 7.18 12.44 -12.87
CA LEU A 100 5.76 12.67 -12.54
C LEU A 100 5.61 13.47 -11.24
N SER A 101 6.65 14.19 -10.83
CA SER A 101 6.63 14.97 -9.59
C SER A 101 5.60 16.11 -9.60
N ASP A 102 5.12 16.52 -10.77
CA ASP A 102 4.05 17.49 -10.98
C ASP A 102 2.65 16.85 -11.13
N VAL A 103 2.54 15.52 -11.08
CA VAL A 103 1.27 14.80 -11.14
C VAL A 103 0.83 14.39 -9.73
N GLU A 104 -0.48 14.46 -9.48
CA GLU A 104 -1.11 13.93 -8.28
C GLU A 104 -2.18 12.90 -8.63
N VAL A 105 -2.42 11.97 -7.69
CA VAL A 105 -3.48 10.97 -7.80
C VAL A 105 -4.62 11.38 -6.90
N ARG A 106 -5.77 11.71 -7.50
CA ARG A 106 -7.02 11.97 -6.77
C ARG A 106 -7.87 10.72 -6.78
N ARG A 107 -8.46 10.38 -5.63
CA ARG A 107 -9.35 9.23 -5.50
C ARG A 107 -10.76 9.72 -5.24
N GLU A 108 -11.65 9.43 -6.18
CA GLU A 108 -13.05 9.84 -6.17
C GLU A 108 -14.00 8.64 -6.06
N MET A 109 -15.23 8.90 -5.62
CA MET A 109 -16.30 7.90 -5.56
C MET A 109 -17.44 8.28 -6.50
N ALA A 110 -17.40 7.74 -7.72
CA ALA A 110 -18.46 7.92 -8.70
C ALA A 110 -19.73 7.14 -8.30
N THR A 111 -20.90 7.62 -8.72
CA THR A 111 -22.18 6.90 -8.50
C THR A 111 -22.67 6.36 -9.83
N SER A 112 -22.81 5.03 -9.92
CA SER A 112 -23.38 4.33 -11.07
C SER A 112 -24.88 4.60 -11.21
N LYS A 113 -25.47 4.23 -12.35
CA LYS A 113 -26.91 4.37 -12.65
C LYS A 113 -27.80 3.70 -11.59
N ASP A 114 -27.34 2.61 -11.00
CA ASP A 114 -28.06 1.83 -9.98
C ASP A 114 -27.78 2.29 -8.53
N GLY A 115 -27.02 3.37 -8.35
CA GLY A 115 -26.64 3.90 -7.04
C GLY A 115 -25.35 3.31 -6.46
N THR A 116 -24.73 2.32 -7.12
CA THR A 116 -23.45 1.74 -6.67
C THR A 116 -22.35 2.79 -6.63
N LYS A 117 -21.59 2.84 -5.53
CA LYS A 117 -20.40 3.70 -5.40
C LYS A 117 -19.18 2.99 -5.99
N VAL A 118 -18.58 3.60 -7.00
CA VAL A 118 -17.44 3.05 -7.74
C VAL A 118 -16.20 3.92 -7.48
N PRO A 119 -15.13 3.38 -6.88
CA PRO A 119 -13.88 4.11 -6.72
C PRO A 119 -13.20 4.36 -8.07
N VAL A 120 -12.75 5.58 -8.30
CA VAL A 120 -11.96 5.98 -9.47
C VAL A 120 -10.69 6.69 -9.01
N ASN A 121 -9.54 6.29 -9.56
CA ASN A 121 -8.28 7.02 -9.37
C ASN A 121 -8.04 7.87 -10.63
N ILE A 122 -7.81 9.17 -10.45
CA ILE A 122 -7.64 10.16 -11.50
C ILE A 122 -6.25 10.77 -11.36
N LEU A 123 -5.43 10.67 -12.40
CA LEU A 123 -4.10 11.29 -12.45
C LEU A 123 -4.23 12.64 -13.13
N VAL A 124 -3.83 13.71 -12.46
CA VAL A 124 -3.90 15.08 -12.98
C VAL A 124 -2.66 15.87 -12.59
N PRO A 125 -2.30 16.93 -13.33
CA PRO A 125 -1.32 17.90 -12.85
C PRO A 125 -1.74 18.48 -11.49
N LYS A 126 -0.77 18.75 -10.63
CA LYS A 126 -1.00 19.42 -9.35
C LYS A 126 -1.67 20.77 -9.59
N GLY A 127 -2.73 21.04 -8.82
CA GLY A 127 -3.49 22.28 -8.96
C GLY A 127 -4.42 22.33 -10.18
N PHE A 128 -4.62 21.22 -10.89
CA PHE A 128 -5.58 21.14 -11.99
C PHE A 128 -6.98 21.60 -11.57
N ALA A 129 -7.54 22.57 -12.30
CA ALA A 129 -8.86 23.14 -12.09
C ALA A 129 -9.96 22.16 -12.53
N GLN A 130 -11.01 22.03 -11.71
CA GLN A 130 -12.14 21.12 -11.96
C GLN A 130 -13.37 21.91 -12.41
N ASP A 131 -13.22 22.79 -13.40
CA ASP A 131 -14.29 23.68 -13.88
C ASP A 131 -14.98 23.18 -15.17
N GLY A 132 -14.46 22.12 -15.79
CA GLY A 132 -15.06 21.50 -16.96
C GLY A 132 -14.91 22.30 -18.26
N THR A 133 -13.98 23.25 -18.30
CA THR A 133 -13.64 24.03 -19.50
C THR A 133 -12.46 23.47 -20.29
#